data_AF-A0A957GCJ4-F1
#
_entry.id   AF-A0A957GCJ4-F1
#
_cell.length_a   1.000
_cell.length_b   1.000
_cell.length_c   1.000
_cell.angle_alpha   90.00
_cell.angle_beta   90.00
_cell.angle_gamma   90.00
#
_symmetry.space_group_name_H-M   'P 1'
#
loop_
_entity.id
_entity.type
_entity.pdbx_description
1 polymer ?
#
loop_
_entity_poly.entity_id
_entity_poly.type
_entity_poly.pdbx_seq_one_letter_code
_entity_poly.pdbx_strand_id
1 'polypeptide(L)'
;MKRFTLLALLLALLLTTFVLLSRPGPLFSQAAANLTWEPLLPDLPSRIWRSPTYASDHALYVTTNRDLRRSVDEGESWTILYPQAPLTETVGISGLAVAPAGESAATLLLARNQPGGPAEIYRRQDGALTWSTVFSTTAGPIYDLAAARDPAGQLVVLAVGGPHVWRSPDGGDTWTPAESGLPDWADLYRVYPSPDFAADGTVYLTGFGSLIRSGDGGQSWNVVSIPDVDVARQVVFSPQYAADQTLWVSYFFIEGSGDSDPNGVVRSTDGGQTWQIINEGLPVDYLDGWIMGLAVSPDYPADASLYAIERTLVYTGTTWALYRAPAGQDTWIKQGTAPDATPNGLLAAAPDLFFLPTQSGLWRLRSHGWEWLVNGDAERNVGWEMPITPATAAYTTEQAHGGVRAIRMGIVNAPNQYAYSSARQRVTVPAGVSPITLNFWLYPVSTAGQMASPAQAGVPAAGDAQYVLILDEHLNILETLLWTLSNAATWQPYSFDLSAYAGRTIWLHFGVYNDGAGGVTGLYLDDASLLGSEPPPTPTTALYLPIIQAGTDPAGGLLLDSQ
;
A
#
# COMPACT_ATOMS: atom_id res chain seq x y z
N MET A 1 -46.17 5.21 32.17
CA MET A 1 -45.58 4.30 33.18
C MET A 1 -45.76 2.85 32.74
N LYS A 2 -44.78 2.35 32.00
CA LYS A 2 -44.47 0.94 31.63
C LYS A 2 -43.34 1.07 30.60
N ARG A 3 -42.31 0.21 30.69
CA ARG A 3 -40.98 0.25 30.04
C ARG A 3 -39.89 0.93 30.89
N PHE A 4 -39.50 0.29 31.98
CA PHE A 4 -38.16 0.34 32.59
C PHE A 4 -38.04 -0.85 33.54
N THR A 5 -37.87 -2.06 33.01
CA THR A 5 -37.50 -3.28 33.76
C THR A 5 -37.29 -4.45 32.79
N LEU A 6 -36.30 -4.34 31.89
CA LEU A 6 -35.81 -5.49 31.12
C LEU A 6 -34.33 -5.37 30.70
N LEU A 7 -33.52 -4.58 31.42
CA LEU A 7 -32.09 -4.39 31.16
C LEU A 7 -31.20 -4.71 32.38
N ALA A 8 -31.71 -5.52 33.32
CA ALA A 8 -30.97 -5.91 34.53
C ALA A 8 -30.91 -7.44 34.74
N LEU A 9 -31.29 -8.24 33.73
CA LEU A 9 -31.26 -9.70 33.82
C LEU A 9 -30.42 -10.40 32.72
N LEU A 10 -29.71 -9.65 31.88
CA LEU A 10 -28.76 -10.22 30.90
C LEU A 10 -27.28 -10.05 31.30
N LEU A 11 -27.01 -9.45 32.47
CA LEU A 11 -25.67 -9.17 32.96
C LEU A 11 -25.37 -9.94 34.26
N ALA A 12 -25.68 -11.24 34.30
CA ALA A 12 -25.40 -12.08 35.47
C ALA A 12 -25.26 -13.59 35.17
N LEU A 13 -24.99 -13.99 33.93
CA LEU A 13 -24.79 -15.40 33.58
C LEU A 13 -23.73 -15.58 32.48
N LEU A 14 -22.47 -15.31 32.81
CA LEU A 14 -21.28 -15.83 32.09
C LEU A 14 -20.02 -15.64 32.97
N LEU A 15 -20.11 -16.06 34.23
CA LEU A 15 -18.93 -16.34 35.04
C LEU A 15 -19.07 -17.76 35.59
N THR A 16 -18.52 -18.74 34.88
CA THR A 16 -18.09 -20.03 35.45
C THR A 16 -17.17 -20.75 34.45
N THR A 17 -15.90 -20.83 34.84
CA THR A 17 -14.94 -21.90 34.56
C THR A 17 -14.74 -22.37 33.11
N PHE A 18 -13.70 -21.84 32.46
CA PHE A 18 -12.77 -22.68 31.69
C PHE A 18 -11.36 -22.45 32.21
N VAL A 19 -10.84 -23.43 32.97
CA VAL A 19 -9.41 -23.59 33.21
C VAL A 19 -8.87 -24.27 31.96
N LEU A 20 -8.20 -23.51 31.11
CA LEU A 20 -7.28 -24.06 30.12
C LEU A 20 -5.87 -23.74 30.61
N LEU A 21 -5.10 -24.80 30.88
CA LEU A 21 -3.67 -24.72 31.14
C LEU A 21 -3.01 -23.99 29.97
N SER A 22 -2.62 -22.73 30.18
CA SER A 22 -1.69 -22.03 29.30
C SER A 22 -0.32 -22.69 29.44
N ARG A 23 -0.03 -23.63 28.56
CA ARG A 23 1.37 -23.88 28.20
C ARG A 23 1.88 -22.59 27.54
N PRO A 24 3.04 -22.05 27.92
CA PRO A 24 3.66 -21.00 27.13
C PRO A 24 4.07 -21.64 25.80
N GLY A 25 3.23 -21.46 24.78
CA GLY A 25 3.63 -21.71 23.40
C GLY A 25 4.70 -20.69 23.00
N PRO A 26 5.62 -21.04 22.10
CA PRO A 26 6.61 -20.09 21.61
C PRO A 26 5.91 -18.88 20.99
N LEU A 27 6.46 -17.69 21.23
CA LEU A 27 6.05 -16.44 20.60
C LEU A 27 6.05 -16.62 19.08
N PHE A 28 4.88 -16.42 18.47
CA PHE A 28 4.66 -16.50 17.03
C PHE A 28 5.61 -15.54 16.28
N SER A 29 6.52 -16.08 15.45
CA SER A 29 7.32 -15.27 14.53
C SER A 29 6.81 -15.48 13.11
N GLN A 30 6.14 -14.47 12.56
CA GLN A 30 5.71 -14.40 11.16
C GLN A 30 6.92 -14.53 10.22
N ALA A 31 6.83 -15.38 9.19
CA ALA A 31 7.77 -15.42 8.07
C ALA A 31 7.54 -14.30 7.04
N ALA A 32 7.20 -13.08 7.50
CA ALA A 32 7.28 -11.89 6.64
C ALA A 32 8.69 -11.31 6.73
N ALA A 33 9.16 -10.59 5.70
CA ALA A 33 10.43 -9.88 5.79
C ALA A 33 10.40 -8.99 7.04
N ASN A 34 11.42 -9.10 7.91
CA ASN A 34 11.56 -8.21 9.06
C ASN A 34 11.95 -6.81 8.56
N LEU A 35 10.93 -6.01 8.22
CA LEU A 35 11.12 -4.62 7.84
C LEU A 35 11.78 -3.88 9.00
N THR A 36 12.92 -3.26 8.74
CA THR A 36 13.68 -2.52 9.75
C THR A 36 13.35 -1.04 9.62
N TRP A 37 12.34 -0.61 10.38
CA TRP A 37 11.93 0.80 10.44
C TRP A 37 12.80 1.57 11.42
N GLU A 38 13.38 2.67 10.95
CA GLU A 38 14.20 3.57 11.73
C GLU A 38 13.38 4.79 12.19
N PRO A 39 13.32 5.10 13.50
CA PRO A 39 12.71 6.32 13.98
C PRO A 39 13.62 7.53 13.69
N LEU A 40 13.10 8.52 12.98
CA LEU A 40 13.85 9.74 12.62
C LEU A 40 13.53 10.92 13.55
N LEU A 41 12.25 11.14 13.83
CA LEU A 41 11.77 12.26 14.64
C LEU A 41 10.73 11.74 15.65
N PRO A 42 10.85 12.06 16.95
CA PRO A 42 9.86 11.67 17.96
C PRO A 42 8.67 12.65 18.05
N ASP A 43 8.63 13.68 17.19
CA ASP A 43 7.55 14.66 17.15
C ASP A 43 6.25 14.05 16.62
N LEU A 44 5.15 14.81 16.60
CA LEU A 44 3.89 14.40 15.99
C LEU A 44 3.81 14.92 14.54
N PRO A 45 4.38 14.23 13.54
CA PRO A 45 4.26 14.65 12.16
C PRO A 45 2.81 14.54 11.71
N SER A 46 2.28 15.61 11.13
CA SER A 46 0.99 15.55 10.47
C SER A 46 1.13 14.87 9.11
N ARG A 47 2.08 15.31 8.27
CA ARG A 47 2.34 14.75 6.94
C ARG A 47 3.77 15.01 6.47
N ILE A 48 4.16 14.29 5.42
CA ILE A 48 5.44 14.44 4.72
C ILE A 48 5.19 14.58 3.21
N TRP A 49 6.00 15.40 2.55
CA TRP A 49 5.96 15.66 1.11
C TRP A 49 7.34 15.47 0.50
N ARG A 50 7.36 15.00 -0.75
CA ARG A 50 8.54 15.06 -1.61
C ARG A 50 8.51 16.32 -2.46
N SER A 51 9.69 16.90 -2.71
CA SER A 51 9.83 17.97 -3.70
C SER A 51 9.41 17.48 -5.10
N PRO A 52 8.74 18.31 -5.91
CA PRO A 52 8.51 18.00 -7.33
C PRO A 52 9.80 17.75 -8.12
N THR A 53 10.93 18.28 -7.63
CA THR A 53 12.28 18.10 -8.21
C THR A 53 13.17 17.18 -7.37
N TYR A 54 12.57 16.27 -6.58
CA TYR A 54 13.27 15.38 -5.64
C TYR A 54 14.47 14.64 -6.24
N ALA A 55 14.36 14.18 -7.50
CA ALA A 55 15.45 13.50 -8.20
C ALA A 55 16.73 14.36 -8.35
N SER A 56 16.63 15.68 -8.18
CA SER A 56 17.75 16.62 -8.26
C SER A 56 18.11 17.27 -6.94
N ASP A 57 17.12 17.59 -6.09
CA ASP A 57 17.33 18.37 -4.87
C ASP A 57 17.28 17.53 -3.58
N HIS A 58 16.84 16.26 -3.69
CA HIS A 58 16.58 15.33 -2.59
C HIS A 58 15.73 15.94 -1.44
N ALA A 59 14.92 16.95 -1.74
CA ALA A 59 14.24 17.73 -0.72
C ALA A 59 12.96 17.04 -0.25
N LEU A 60 12.89 16.79 1.06
CA LEU A 60 11.70 16.33 1.77
C LEU A 60 11.21 17.43 2.69
N TYR A 61 9.89 17.54 2.84
CA TYR A 61 9.26 18.47 3.77
C TYR A 61 8.37 17.71 4.73
N VAL A 62 8.44 18.02 6.02
CA VAL A 62 7.57 17.44 7.04
C VAL A 62 6.95 18.54 7.87
N THR A 63 5.65 18.47 8.08
CA THR A 63 4.96 19.33 9.06
C THR A 63 4.74 18.54 10.33
N THR A 64 5.05 19.16 11.46
CA THR A 64 4.70 18.69 12.79
C THR A 64 3.56 19.54 13.35
N ASN A 65 3.09 19.21 14.54
CA ASN A 65 2.15 20.07 15.26
C ASN A 65 2.77 21.42 15.71
N ARG A 66 4.06 21.67 15.47
CA ARG A 66 4.82 22.86 15.91
C ARG A 66 5.56 23.59 14.79
N ASP A 67 6.02 22.89 13.77
CA ASP A 67 6.93 23.42 12.76
C ASP A 67 6.78 22.77 11.38
N LEU A 68 7.41 23.38 10.38
CA LEU A 68 7.71 22.81 9.07
C LEU A 68 9.23 22.62 9.00
N ARG A 69 9.67 21.42 8.61
CA ARG A 69 11.10 21.09 8.45
C ARG A 69 11.39 20.61 7.04
N ARG A 70 12.65 20.76 6.64
CA ARG A 70 13.19 20.27 5.37
C ARG A 70 14.42 19.40 5.60
N SER A 71 14.50 18.29 4.88
CA SER A 71 15.72 17.48 4.71
C SER A 71 16.14 17.54 3.24
N VAL A 72 17.44 17.36 2.98
CA VAL A 72 18.04 17.22 1.63
C VAL A 72 18.95 15.98 1.55
N ASP A 73 18.85 15.12 2.56
CA ASP A 73 19.73 13.99 2.82
C ASP A 73 18.88 12.79 3.28
N GLU A 74 17.75 12.55 2.60
CA GLU A 74 16.88 11.40 2.87
C GLU A 74 16.41 11.26 4.34
N GLY A 75 16.28 12.38 5.03
CA GLY A 75 15.85 12.43 6.42
C GLY A 75 16.96 12.20 7.45
N GLU A 76 18.24 12.13 7.06
CA GLU A 76 19.36 12.08 8.03
C GLU A 76 19.38 13.33 8.91
N SER A 77 19.10 14.52 8.33
CA SER A 77 19.04 15.77 9.08
C SER A 77 17.88 16.68 8.65
N TRP A 78 17.40 17.50 9.58
CA TRP A 78 16.22 18.34 9.40
C TRP A 78 16.50 19.79 9.78
N THR A 79 16.22 20.70 8.86
CA THR A 79 16.26 22.15 9.08
C THR A 79 14.84 22.69 9.26
N ILE A 80 14.57 23.43 10.34
CA ILE A 80 13.30 24.12 10.55
C ILE A 80 13.18 25.28 9.57
N LEU A 81 12.10 25.31 8.78
CA LEU A 81 11.78 26.40 7.85
C LEU A 81 10.73 27.36 8.41
N TYR A 82 9.82 26.85 9.25
CA TYR A 82 8.83 27.62 9.96
C TYR A 82 8.66 26.98 11.34
N PRO A 83 8.60 27.75 12.43
CA PRO A 83 8.64 29.20 12.50
C PRO A 83 10.09 29.73 12.51
N GLN A 84 10.28 31.03 12.24
CA GLN A 84 11.61 31.66 12.26
C GLN A 84 12.24 31.71 13.65
N ALA A 85 11.43 31.63 14.69
CA ALA A 85 11.86 31.44 16.07
C ALA A 85 11.06 30.30 16.69
N PRO A 86 11.64 29.48 17.57
CA PRO A 86 10.93 28.36 18.20
C PRO A 86 9.64 28.82 18.87
N LEU A 87 8.53 28.18 18.54
CA LEU A 87 7.27 28.40 19.23
C LEU A 87 7.24 27.58 20.52
N THR A 88 6.73 28.19 21.58
CA THR A 88 6.55 27.52 22.88
C THR A 88 5.22 26.74 22.96
N GLU A 89 4.36 26.88 21.94
CA GLU A 89 3.03 26.28 21.88
C GLU A 89 2.82 25.44 20.61
N THR A 90 1.82 24.56 20.65
CA THR A 90 1.33 23.81 19.48
C THR A 90 0.58 24.76 18.56
N VAL A 91 0.88 24.76 17.27
CA VAL A 91 0.34 25.76 16.32
C VAL A 91 -0.64 25.22 15.28
N GLY A 92 -1.00 23.94 15.34
CA GLY A 92 -2.06 23.40 14.50
C GLY A 92 -1.75 23.54 13.01
N ILE A 93 -0.52 23.22 12.61
CA ILE A 93 -0.13 23.17 11.19
C ILE A 93 -0.84 21.98 10.53
N SER A 94 -1.70 22.27 9.57
CA SER A 94 -2.62 21.29 8.98
C SER A 94 -2.26 20.86 7.57
N GLY A 95 -1.59 21.72 6.80
CA GLY A 95 -1.26 21.44 5.40
C GLY A 95 -0.08 22.25 4.88
N LEU A 96 0.55 21.73 3.83
CA LEU A 96 1.63 22.34 3.08
C LEU A 96 1.32 22.16 1.59
N ALA A 97 1.42 23.25 0.83
CA ALA A 97 1.53 23.20 -0.62
C ALA A 97 2.97 23.50 -1.03
N VAL A 98 3.54 22.60 -1.83
CA VAL A 98 4.83 22.78 -2.50
C VAL A 98 4.53 23.11 -3.96
N ALA A 99 4.98 24.28 -4.44
CA ALA A 99 4.75 24.65 -5.82
C ALA A 99 5.36 23.62 -6.79
N PRO A 100 4.65 23.24 -7.87
CA PRO A 100 5.20 22.35 -8.89
C PRO A 100 6.49 22.90 -9.52
N ALA A 101 7.28 21.99 -10.11
CA ALA A 101 8.52 22.33 -10.82
C ALA A 101 8.33 23.46 -11.84
N GLY A 102 9.40 24.21 -12.11
CA GLY A 102 9.41 25.34 -13.06
C GLY A 102 9.80 26.69 -12.43
N GLU A 103 9.90 26.78 -11.11
CA GLU A 103 10.49 27.92 -10.40
C GLU A 103 11.93 27.64 -10.00
N SER A 104 12.77 28.68 -9.95
CA SER A 104 14.18 28.56 -9.52
C SER A 104 14.32 28.28 -8.01
N ALA A 105 13.28 28.57 -7.22
CA ALA A 105 13.11 28.17 -5.83
C ALA A 105 11.66 27.72 -5.63
N ALA A 106 11.43 26.67 -4.84
CA ALA A 106 10.06 26.19 -4.60
C ALA A 106 9.29 27.18 -3.73
N THR A 107 8.25 27.82 -4.28
CA THR A 107 7.26 28.53 -3.47
C THR A 107 6.57 27.55 -2.50
N LEU A 108 6.54 27.89 -1.21
CA LEU A 108 5.88 27.10 -0.16
C LEU A 108 4.73 27.89 0.45
N LEU A 109 3.57 27.24 0.60
CA LEU A 109 2.44 27.76 1.38
C LEU A 109 2.09 26.82 2.52
N LEU A 110 1.87 27.37 3.71
CA LEU A 110 1.63 26.63 4.95
C LEU A 110 0.30 27.05 5.56
N ALA A 111 -0.57 26.08 5.89
CA ALA A 111 -1.81 26.33 6.62
C ALA A 111 -1.59 26.19 8.13
N ARG A 112 -2.14 27.14 8.89
CA ARG A 112 -2.11 27.17 10.34
C ARG A 112 -3.51 27.44 10.88
N ASN A 113 -3.95 26.63 11.83
CA ASN A 113 -5.20 26.85 12.56
C ASN A 113 -4.90 27.32 13.98
N GLN A 114 -5.28 28.56 14.31
CA GLN A 114 -5.12 29.06 15.67
C GLN A 114 -6.25 28.55 16.58
N PRO A 115 -5.96 27.99 17.77
CA PRO A 115 -6.99 27.64 18.74
C PRO A 115 -7.88 28.84 19.08
N GLY A 116 -9.17 28.77 18.76
CA GLY A 116 -10.13 29.86 19.00
C GLY A 116 -9.92 31.12 18.13
N GLY A 117 -9.05 31.05 17.12
CA GLY A 117 -8.74 32.14 16.19
C GLY A 117 -9.01 31.77 14.73
N PRO A 118 -8.62 32.64 13.78
CA PRO A 118 -8.78 32.35 12.36
C PRO A 118 -7.86 31.21 11.89
N ALA A 119 -8.23 30.61 10.76
CA ALA A 119 -7.32 29.82 9.95
C ALA A 119 -6.55 30.74 9.00
N GLU A 120 -5.26 30.48 8.83
CA GLU A 120 -4.36 31.35 8.07
C GLU A 120 -3.50 30.54 7.10
N ILE A 121 -3.18 31.14 5.95
CA ILE A 121 -2.18 30.62 5.02
C ILE A 121 -1.00 31.58 4.99
N TYR A 122 0.19 31.05 5.22
CA TYR A 122 1.45 31.75 5.13
C TYR A 122 2.16 31.36 3.84
N ARG A 123 2.71 32.33 3.11
CA ARG A 123 3.60 32.09 1.96
C ARG A 123 5.02 32.41 2.34
N ARG A 124 5.96 31.54 1.96
CA ARG A 124 7.39 31.80 2.06
C ARG A 124 7.83 32.77 0.96
N GLN A 125 8.64 33.76 1.30
CA GLN A 125 9.23 34.66 0.30
C GLN A 125 10.59 34.12 -0.16
N ASP A 126 10.83 34.06 -1.48
CA ASP A 126 12.12 33.59 -2.00
C ASP A 126 13.26 34.56 -1.65
N GLY A 127 14.40 34.00 -1.25
CA GLY A 127 15.61 34.75 -0.89
C GLY A 127 15.64 35.28 0.55
N ALA A 128 14.51 35.36 1.25
CA ALA A 128 14.45 35.67 2.67
C ALA A 128 13.88 34.46 3.42
N LEU A 129 14.48 34.08 4.55
CA LEU A 129 13.87 33.11 5.46
C LEU A 129 12.68 33.79 6.18
N THR A 130 11.65 34.23 5.46
CA THR A 130 10.50 34.94 6.04
C THR A 130 9.19 34.40 5.48
N TRP A 131 8.16 34.46 6.32
CA TRP A 131 6.80 34.03 6.01
C TRP A 131 5.86 35.20 6.22
N SER A 132 4.91 35.38 5.30
CA SER A 132 3.86 36.39 5.40
C SER A 132 2.50 35.75 5.26
N THR A 133 1.54 36.16 6.10
CA THR A 133 0.13 35.78 5.95
C THR A 133 -0.39 36.32 4.63
N VAL A 134 -0.92 35.43 3.78
CA VAL A 134 -1.52 35.78 2.48
C VAL A 134 -3.02 35.49 2.44
N PHE A 135 -3.52 34.72 3.42
CA PHE A 135 -4.94 34.47 3.59
C PHE A 135 -5.28 34.31 5.08
N SER A 136 -6.47 34.79 5.46
CA SER A 136 -7.04 34.62 6.80
C SER A 136 -8.54 34.49 6.68
N THR A 137 -9.13 33.52 7.39
CA THR A 137 -10.57 33.27 7.38
C THR A 137 -11.07 32.86 8.77
N THR A 138 -12.30 33.28 9.09
CA THR A 138 -13.02 32.85 10.29
C THR A 138 -14.14 31.85 9.98
N ALA A 139 -14.28 31.43 8.71
CA ALA A 139 -15.34 30.53 8.28
C ALA A 139 -15.13 29.08 8.81
N GLY A 140 -13.89 28.68 9.03
CA GLY A 140 -13.56 27.36 9.58
C GLY A 140 -12.07 27.06 9.52
N PRO A 141 -11.64 25.90 10.06
CA PRO A 141 -10.28 25.44 9.93
C PRO A 141 -9.94 25.09 8.49
N ILE A 142 -8.67 25.26 8.10
CA ILE A 142 -8.12 24.74 6.85
C ILE A 142 -7.47 23.39 7.16
N TYR A 143 -7.89 22.32 6.52
CA TYR A 143 -7.35 20.97 6.74
C TYR A 143 -6.29 20.55 5.71
N ASP A 144 -6.30 21.13 4.51
CA ASP A 144 -5.29 20.85 3.49
C ASP A 144 -5.11 21.97 2.48
N LEU A 145 -3.96 21.95 1.83
CA LEU A 145 -3.58 22.88 0.75
C LEU A 145 -2.94 22.09 -0.39
N ALA A 146 -3.20 22.50 -1.63
CA ALA A 146 -2.44 22.03 -2.79
C ALA A 146 -2.19 23.18 -3.76
N ALA A 147 -1.08 23.08 -4.51
CA ALA A 147 -0.73 24.03 -5.56
C ALA A 147 -0.51 23.31 -6.88
N ALA A 148 -0.96 23.93 -7.97
CA ALA A 148 -0.82 23.45 -9.34
C ALA A 148 -0.50 24.64 -10.27
N ARG A 149 -0.08 24.38 -11.51
CA ARG A 149 0.09 25.43 -12.52
C ARG A 149 -1.00 25.37 -13.56
N ASP A 150 -1.59 26.50 -13.89
CA ASP A 150 -2.56 26.62 -14.97
C ASP A 150 -1.88 26.56 -16.36
N PRO A 151 -2.64 26.59 -17.48
CA PRO A 151 -2.06 26.57 -18.83
C PRO A 151 -1.11 27.75 -19.13
N ALA A 152 -1.21 28.87 -18.39
CA ALA A 152 -0.34 30.03 -18.51
C ALA A 152 0.89 29.95 -17.58
N GLY A 153 1.05 28.86 -16.82
CA GLY A 153 2.12 28.65 -15.85
C GLY A 153 1.91 29.38 -14.52
N GLN A 154 0.77 30.04 -14.32
CA GLN A 154 0.43 30.73 -13.08
C GLN A 154 0.14 29.73 -11.98
N LEU A 155 0.59 30.05 -10.76
CA LEU A 155 0.39 29.19 -9.60
C LEU A 155 -1.07 29.32 -9.13
N VAL A 156 -1.82 28.23 -9.18
CA VAL A 156 -3.16 28.12 -8.59
C VAL A 156 -3.02 27.41 -7.26
N VAL A 157 -3.60 27.97 -6.20
CA VAL A 157 -3.61 27.35 -4.87
C VAL A 157 -5.04 27.07 -4.45
N LEU A 158 -5.28 25.85 -3.96
CA LEU A 158 -6.55 25.41 -3.41
C LEU A 158 -6.36 25.09 -1.93
N ALA A 159 -7.30 25.55 -1.11
CA ALA A 159 -7.37 25.28 0.31
C ALA A 159 -8.74 24.70 0.65
N VAL A 160 -8.77 23.68 1.50
CA VAL A 160 -10.03 23.01 1.87
C VAL A 160 -10.15 22.84 3.38
N GLY A 161 -11.37 22.91 3.90
CA GLY A 161 -11.66 22.52 5.26
C GLY A 161 -13.12 22.68 5.66
N GLY A 162 -13.67 21.64 6.31
CA GLY A 162 -15.11 21.60 6.59
C GLY A 162 -15.90 21.67 5.28
N PRO A 163 -16.97 22.46 5.19
CA PRO A 163 -17.75 22.59 3.95
C PRO A 163 -17.11 23.53 2.91
N HIS A 164 -15.92 24.07 3.18
CA HIS A 164 -15.37 25.20 2.43
C HIS A 164 -14.22 24.81 1.51
N VAL A 165 -14.21 25.47 0.35
CA VAL A 165 -13.08 25.49 -0.59
C VAL A 165 -12.74 26.94 -0.88
N TRP A 166 -11.46 27.30 -0.73
CA TRP A 166 -10.93 28.58 -1.18
C TRP A 166 -9.93 28.36 -2.30
N ARG A 167 -9.98 29.24 -3.29
CA ARG A 167 -9.12 29.20 -4.47
C ARG A 167 -8.40 30.53 -4.64
N SER A 168 -7.11 30.44 -4.93
CA SER A 168 -6.29 31.56 -5.39
C SER A 168 -5.80 31.28 -6.82
N PRO A 169 -6.08 32.16 -7.80
CA PRO A 169 -5.57 32.03 -9.17
C PRO A 169 -4.14 32.56 -9.35
N ASP A 170 -3.56 33.18 -8.33
CA ASP A 170 -2.38 34.06 -8.42
C ASP A 170 -1.36 33.79 -7.30
N GLY A 171 -1.14 32.51 -6.99
CA GLY A 171 -0.09 32.07 -6.08
C GLY A 171 -0.28 32.49 -4.62
N GLY A 172 -1.53 32.76 -4.24
CA GLY A 172 -1.94 33.17 -2.90
C GLY A 172 -2.15 34.67 -2.72
N ASP A 173 -2.02 35.51 -3.75
CA ASP A 173 -2.18 36.97 -3.61
C ASP A 173 -3.64 37.38 -3.40
N THR A 174 -4.57 36.73 -4.10
CA THR A 174 -6.01 36.89 -3.93
C THR A 174 -6.70 35.55 -3.73
N TRP A 175 -7.76 35.54 -2.91
CA TRP A 175 -8.51 34.34 -2.56
C TRP A 175 -10.00 34.58 -2.70
N THR A 176 -10.70 33.61 -3.26
CA THR A 176 -12.17 33.60 -3.38
C THR A 176 -12.72 32.25 -2.93
N PRO A 177 -13.89 32.21 -2.27
CA PRO A 177 -14.63 30.95 -2.08
C PRO A 177 -14.96 30.32 -3.43
N ALA A 178 -14.79 29.00 -3.54
CA ALA A 178 -15.01 28.22 -4.75
C ALA A 178 -15.91 27.01 -4.44
N GLU A 179 -17.14 27.29 -4.01
CA GLU A 179 -18.04 26.31 -3.39
C GLU A 179 -19.17 25.87 -4.34
N SER A 180 -19.16 26.32 -5.60
CA SER A 180 -20.21 26.02 -6.56
C SER A 180 -20.33 24.52 -6.82
N GLY A 181 -21.53 23.96 -6.63
CA GLY A 181 -21.80 22.54 -6.84
C GLY A 181 -21.37 21.62 -5.70
N LEU A 182 -20.78 22.15 -4.61
CA LEU A 182 -20.54 21.34 -3.42
C LEU A 182 -21.87 20.91 -2.79
N PRO A 183 -21.97 19.65 -2.31
CA PRO A 183 -23.15 19.21 -1.58
C PRO A 183 -23.19 19.82 -0.17
N ASP A 184 -24.40 20.07 0.35
CA ASP A 184 -24.61 20.64 1.69
C ASP A 184 -24.00 19.81 2.84
N TRP A 185 -23.77 18.51 2.61
CA TRP A 185 -23.16 17.60 3.57
C TRP A 185 -21.63 17.55 3.49
N ALA A 186 -20.99 18.29 2.59
CA ALA A 186 -19.56 18.25 2.39
C ALA A 186 -18.80 18.54 3.70
N ASP A 187 -17.92 17.63 4.09
CA ASP A 187 -16.93 17.82 5.16
C ASP A 187 -15.56 17.40 4.63
N LEU A 188 -14.85 18.35 4.04
CA LEU A 188 -13.67 18.18 3.21
C LEU A 188 -12.40 18.19 4.04
N TYR A 189 -11.51 17.21 3.81
CA TYR A 189 -10.24 17.08 4.52
C TYR A 189 -9.01 17.17 3.62
N ARG A 190 -9.12 16.90 2.32
CA ARG A 190 -7.97 16.79 1.40
C ARG A 190 -8.30 17.28 0.00
N VAL A 191 -7.27 17.77 -0.70
CA VAL A 191 -7.36 18.25 -2.08
C VAL A 191 -6.22 17.67 -2.92
N TYR A 192 -6.56 17.20 -4.12
CA TYR A 192 -5.67 16.46 -5.03
C TYR A 192 -5.83 16.99 -6.46
N PRO A 193 -5.10 18.05 -6.86
CA PRO A 193 -5.01 18.44 -8.26
C PRO A 193 -4.26 17.37 -9.07
N SER A 194 -4.68 17.15 -10.32
CA SER A 194 -4.02 16.21 -11.22
C SER A 194 -2.59 16.63 -11.54
N PRO A 195 -1.68 15.68 -11.83
CA PRO A 195 -0.35 16.00 -12.37
C PRO A 195 -0.43 16.75 -13.71
N ASP A 196 -1.53 16.62 -14.44
CA ASP A 196 -1.79 17.26 -15.74
C ASP A 196 -2.75 18.47 -15.63
N PHE A 197 -2.83 19.09 -14.46
CA PHE A 197 -3.80 20.15 -14.15
C PHE A 197 -3.78 21.31 -15.14
N ALA A 198 -2.60 21.63 -15.70
CA ALA A 198 -2.45 22.67 -16.70
C ALA A 198 -3.24 22.38 -17.99
N ALA A 199 -3.48 21.11 -18.31
CA ALA A 199 -4.23 20.70 -19.49
C ALA A 199 -5.69 20.37 -19.16
N ASP A 200 -5.95 19.70 -18.04
CA ASP A 200 -7.26 19.11 -17.75
C ASP A 200 -8.09 19.82 -16.66
N GLY A 201 -7.45 20.67 -15.85
CA GLY A 201 -8.08 21.34 -14.70
C GLY A 201 -8.68 20.37 -13.66
N THR A 202 -8.30 19.09 -13.66
CA THR A 202 -8.90 18.07 -12.79
C THR A 202 -8.43 18.25 -11.35
N VAL A 203 -9.37 18.24 -10.41
CA VAL A 203 -9.10 18.21 -8.97
C VAL A 203 -10.05 17.26 -8.29
N TYR A 204 -9.54 16.42 -7.39
CA TYR A 204 -10.37 15.63 -6.49
C TYR A 204 -10.31 16.15 -5.06
N LEU A 205 -11.42 16.07 -4.35
CA LEU A 205 -11.53 16.33 -2.93
C LEU A 205 -11.99 15.07 -2.20
N THR A 206 -11.42 14.84 -1.02
CA THR A 206 -11.89 13.80 -0.10
C THR A 206 -12.19 14.39 1.27
N GLY A 207 -12.99 13.67 2.03
CA GLY A 207 -13.62 14.17 3.25
C GLY A 207 -14.36 13.06 3.99
N PHE A 208 -15.40 13.41 4.74
CA PHE A 208 -16.39 12.46 5.20
C PHE A 208 -17.51 12.32 4.16
N GLY A 209 -17.49 11.24 3.38
CA GLY A 209 -18.45 10.95 2.31
C GLY A 209 -17.81 10.64 0.96
N SER A 210 -18.62 10.70 -0.10
CA SER A 210 -18.22 10.34 -1.46
C SER A 210 -17.14 11.26 -2.03
N LEU A 211 -16.38 10.73 -3.00
CA LEU A 211 -15.39 11.49 -3.76
C LEU A 211 -16.04 12.68 -4.48
N ILE A 212 -15.39 13.84 -4.48
CA ILE A 212 -15.86 15.03 -5.19
C ILE A 212 -14.81 15.42 -6.24
N ARG A 213 -15.25 15.82 -7.44
CA ARG A 213 -14.38 16.17 -8.57
C ARG A 213 -14.73 17.53 -9.17
N SER A 214 -13.71 18.28 -9.54
CA SER A 214 -13.77 19.41 -10.48
C SER A 214 -13.04 19.04 -11.78
N GLY A 215 -13.53 19.55 -12.90
CA GLY A 215 -12.86 19.50 -14.21
C GLY A 215 -12.63 20.89 -14.81
N ASP A 216 -12.71 21.93 -13.99
CA ASP A 216 -12.59 23.34 -14.41
C ASP A 216 -11.60 24.13 -13.54
N GLY A 217 -10.63 23.42 -12.96
CA GLY A 217 -9.56 24.00 -12.15
C GLY A 217 -10.00 24.39 -10.75
N GLY A 218 -11.00 23.69 -10.19
CA GLY A 218 -11.54 23.91 -8.85
C GLY A 218 -12.51 25.09 -8.77
N GLN A 219 -13.25 25.41 -9.84
CA GLN A 219 -14.26 26.47 -9.84
C GLN A 219 -15.65 25.93 -9.52
N SER A 220 -15.97 24.73 -10.01
CA SER A 220 -17.19 24.00 -9.69
C SER A 220 -16.92 22.52 -9.42
N TRP A 221 -17.84 21.90 -8.66
CA TRP A 221 -17.66 20.56 -8.11
C TRP A 221 -18.86 19.66 -8.42
N ASN A 222 -18.59 18.38 -8.58
CA ASN A 222 -19.60 17.33 -8.75
C ASN A 222 -19.23 16.13 -7.89
N VAL A 223 -20.24 15.50 -7.28
CA VAL A 223 -20.05 14.24 -6.55
C VAL A 223 -19.79 13.11 -7.55
N VAL A 224 -18.76 12.31 -7.29
CA VAL A 224 -18.44 11.09 -8.03
C VAL A 224 -18.96 9.91 -7.23
N SER A 225 -19.91 9.19 -7.81
CA SER A 225 -20.40 7.94 -7.24
C SER A 225 -19.46 6.81 -7.64
N ILE A 226 -18.89 6.14 -6.65
CA ILE A 226 -18.07 4.94 -6.81
C ILE A 226 -18.90 3.79 -6.23
N PRO A 227 -19.15 2.71 -6.99
CA PRO A 227 -19.86 1.54 -6.47
C PRO A 227 -19.18 0.99 -5.21
N ASP A 228 -19.97 0.63 -4.20
CA ASP A 228 -19.54 -0.05 -2.98
C ASP A 228 -18.47 0.73 -2.16
N VAL A 229 -18.46 2.06 -2.32
CA VAL A 229 -17.53 2.97 -1.63
C VAL A 229 -18.31 4.08 -0.92
N ASP A 230 -18.35 4.00 0.41
CA ASP A 230 -18.99 5.00 1.26
C ASP A 230 -18.15 6.27 1.40
N VAL A 231 -16.89 6.12 1.84
CA VAL A 231 -16.01 7.26 2.08
C VAL A 231 -14.67 7.12 1.38
N ALA A 232 -14.43 8.03 0.43
CA ALA A 232 -13.14 8.18 -0.20
C ALA A 232 -12.16 8.85 0.78
N ARG A 233 -10.99 8.25 0.99
CA ARG A 233 -10.00 8.71 1.97
C ARG A 233 -8.82 9.42 1.31
N GLN A 234 -8.09 8.73 0.44
CA GLN A 234 -6.89 9.25 -0.22
C GLN A 234 -6.95 8.99 -1.72
N VAL A 235 -6.65 10.01 -2.52
CA VAL A 235 -6.41 9.88 -3.96
C VAL A 235 -4.92 9.82 -4.23
N VAL A 236 -4.49 8.90 -5.09
CA VAL A 236 -3.14 8.83 -5.63
C VAL A 236 -3.24 8.75 -7.14
N PHE A 237 -2.60 9.68 -7.84
CA PHE A 237 -2.53 9.66 -9.30
C PHE A 237 -1.34 8.83 -9.79
N SER A 238 -1.49 8.21 -10.96
CA SER A 238 -0.35 7.77 -11.75
C SER A 238 0.59 8.95 -12.02
N PRO A 239 1.92 8.78 -11.88
CA PRO A 239 2.88 9.79 -12.32
C PRO A 239 2.79 10.10 -13.84
N GLN A 240 2.15 9.24 -14.64
CA GLN A 240 1.84 9.50 -16.05
C GLN A 240 0.35 9.73 -16.32
N TYR A 241 -0.37 10.32 -15.35
CA TYR A 241 -1.81 10.58 -15.47
C TYR A 241 -2.21 11.28 -16.78
N ALA A 242 -1.38 12.19 -17.30
CA ALA A 242 -1.60 12.84 -18.59
C ALA A 242 -1.77 11.86 -19.76
N ALA A 243 -1.08 10.72 -19.71
CA ALA A 243 -1.09 9.70 -20.76
C ALA A 243 -2.04 8.53 -20.47
N ASP A 244 -2.15 8.10 -19.20
CA ASP A 244 -2.87 6.88 -18.82
C ASP A 244 -4.17 7.11 -18.06
N GLN A 245 -4.45 8.36 -17.64
CA GLN A 245 -5.63 8.75 -16.85
C GLN A 245 -5.90 7.85 -15.63
N THR A 246 -4.84 7.22 -15.09
CA THR A 246 -4.95 6.22 -14.03
C THR A 246 -4.83 6.86 -12.64
N LEU A 247 -5.76 6.51 -11.75
CA LEU A 247 -5.73 6.92 -10.35
C LEU A 247 -6.28 5.83 -9.44
N TRP A 248 -5.89 5.91 -8.17
CA TRP A 248 -6.34 5.02 -7.11
C TRP A 248 -6.95 5.81 -5.96
N VAL A 249 -7.95 5.21 -5.33
CA VAL A 249 -8.61 5.76 -4.15
C VAL A 249 -8.68 4.71 -3.06
N SER A 250 -8.10 5.01 -1.90
CA SER A 250 -8.40 4.22 -0.70
C SER A 250 -9.72 4.66 -0.09
N TYR A 251 -10.48 3.74 0.48
CA TYR A 251 -11.79 4.02 1.04
C TYR A 251 -12.08 3.27 2.33
N PHE A 252 -13.09 3.74 3.06
CA PHE A 252 -13.67 3.03 4.19
C PHE A 252 -15.20 2.96 4.10
N PHE A 253 -15.72 1.87 4.63
CA PHE A 253 -17.11 1.50 4.82
C PHE A 253 -17.67 2.09 6.12
N ILE A 254 -18.96 2.39 6.13
CA ILE A 254 -19.70 2.82 7.31
C ILE A 254 -20.80 1.80 7.62
N GLU A 255 -20.77 1.23 8.84
CA GLU A 255 -21.78 0.26 9.29
C GLU A 255 -23.21 0.79 9.11
N GLY A 256 -24.02 0.02 8.38
CA GLY A 256 -25.43 0.35 8.12
C GLY A 256 -25.69 1.14 6.83
N SER A 257 -24.68 1.35 5.97
CA SER A 257 -24.88 1.93 4.63
C SER A 257 -25.65 1.02 3.67
N GLY A 258 -25.67 -0.29 3.95
CA GLY A 258 -26.33 -1.30 3.11
C GLY A 258 -25.38 -2.06 2.20
N ASP A 259 -24.12 -1.62 2.13
CA ASP A 259 -23.04 -2.31 1.40
C ASP A 259 -22.42 -3.42 2.27
N SER A 260 -21.96 -4.48 1.62
CA SER A 260 -21.32 -5.64 2.29
C SER A 260 -19.80 -5.60 2.22
N ASP A 261 -19.25 -4.63 1.49
CA ASP A 261 -17.87 -4.71 1.04
C ASP A 261 -16.93 -3.93 1.97
N PRO A 262 -15.83 -4.55 2.37
CA PRO A 262 -14.93 -3.96 3.35
C PRO A 262 -14.02 -2.88 2.76
N ASN A 263 -13.41 -2.12 3.68
CA ASN A 263 -12.41 -1.07 3.45
C ASN A 263 -11.34 -1.51 2.44
N GLY A 264 -10.90 -0.65 1.53
CA GLY A 264 -10.07 -1.11 0.41
C GLY A 264 -9.48 -0.03 -0.48
N VAL A 265 -9.07 -0.44 -1.68
CA VAL A 265 -8.58 0.41 -2.77
C VAL A 265 -9.39 0.14 -4.04
N VAL A 266 -9.82 1.21 -4.70
CA VAL A 266 -10.36 1.17 -6.07
C VAL A 266 -9.38 1.83 -7.04
N ARG A 267 -9.36 1.35 -8.28
CA ARG A 267 -8.62 1.93 -9.42
C ARG A 267 -9.58 2.45 -10.47
N SER A 268 -9.25 3.59 -11.07
CA SER A 268 -9.78 4.04 -12.35
C SER A 268 -8.65 4.17 -13.37
N THR A 269 -8.94 3.90 -14.66
CA THR A 269 -8.01 4.03 -15.79
C THR A 269 -8.54 5.00 -16.86
N ASP A 270 -9.57 5.78 -16.52
CA ASP A 270 -10.31 6.66 -17.43
C ASP A 270 -10.65 8.01 -16.78
N GLY A 271 -9.83 8.45 -15.82
CA GLY A 271 -10.01 9.75 -15.17
C GLY A 271 -11.20 9.78 -14.21
N GLY A 272 -11.50 8.66 -13.58
CA GLY A 272 -12.53 8.52 -12.56
C GLY A 272 -13.95 8.35 -13.09
N GLN A 273 -14.11 7.92 -14.35
CA GLN A 273 -15.43 7.62 -14.94
C GLN A 273 -15.91 6.23 -14.53
N THR A 274 -15.00 5.25 -14.55
CA THR A 274 -15.26 3.88 -14.09
C THR A 274 -14.22 3.43 -13.07
N TRP A 275 -14.64 2.49 -12.21
CA TRP A 275 -13.88 2.06 -11.04
C TRP A 275 -13.87 0.54 -10.91
N GLN A 276 -12.75 0.00 -10.46
CA GLN A 276 -12.55 -1.42 -10.18
C GLN A 276 -11.97 -1.59 -8.77
N ILE A 277 -12.56 -2.47 -7.97
CA ILE A 277 -12.00 -2.88 -6.67
C ILE A 277 -10.76 -3.74 -6.91
N ILE A 278 -9.66 -3.40 -6.23
CA ILE A 278 -8.37 -4.09 -6.36
C ILE A 278 -7.86 -4.55 -4.99
N ASN A 279 -8.69 -5.26 -4.23
CA ASN A 279 -8.39 -5.64 -2.84
C ASN A 279 -7.76 -7.02 -2.67
N GLU A 280 -7.50 -7.76 -3.76
CA GLU A 280 -7.01 -9.13 -3.65
C GLU A 280 -5.70 -9.18 -2.86
N GLY A 281 -5.60 -10.06 -1.87
CA GLY A 281 -4.41 -10.18 -1.01
C GLY A 281 -4.34 -9.18 0.15
N LEU A 282 -5.15 -8.11 0.15
CA LEU A 282 -5.37 -7.32 1.35
C LEU A 282 -6.30 -8.09 2.30
N PRO A 283 -6.09 -7.97 3.63
CA PRO A 283 -6.95 -8.58 4.65
C PRO A 283 -8.26 -7.81 4.85
N VAL A 284 -8.93 -7.46 3.74
CA VAL A 284 -10.13 -6.65 3.79
C VAL A 284 -11.34 -7.45 4.23
N ASP A 285 -11.35 -8.79 4.19
CA ASP A 285 -12.52 -9.62 4.56
C ASP A 285 -13.08 -9.40 5.99
N TYR A 286 -12.41 -8.60 6.81
CA TYR A 286 -12.88 -8.15 8.11
C TYR A 286 -13.42 -6.71 8.02
N LEU A 287 -14.59 -6.47 8.62
CA LEU A 287 -15.29 -5.18 8.62
C LEU A 287 -14.45 -3.99 9.15
N ASP A 288 -13.33 -4.27 9.82
CA ASP A 288 -12.53 -3.32 10.58
C ASP A 288 -11.09 -3.12 10.04
N GLY A 289 -10.87 -3.23 8.71
CA GLY A 289 -9.59 -2.92 8.05
C GLY A 289 -9.34 -1.41 7.84
N TRP A 290 -8.10 -0.92 7.89
CA TRP A 290 -7.83 0.52 7.69
C TRP A 290 -6.66 0.73 6.75
N ILE A 291 -6.90 1.32 5.57
CA ILE A 291 -5.81 1.75 4.67
C ILE A 291 -5.47 3.21 4.98
N MET A 292 -4.42 3.41 5.78
CA MET A 292 -4.06 4.75 6.29
C MET A 292 -3.08 5.50 5.40
N GLY A 293 -2.40 4.81 4.49
CA GLY A 293 -1.52 5.42 3.51
C GLY A 293 -1.49 4.60 2.23
N LEU A 294 -1.58 5.28 1.10
CA LEU A 294 -1.44 4.75 -0.23
C LEU A 294 -0.34 5.52 -0.96
N ALA A 295 0.53 4.83 -1.68
CA ALA A 295 1.58 5.43 -2.50
C ALA A 295 1.80 4.63 -3.79
N VAL A 296 2.31 5.30 -4.82
CA VAL A 296 2.76 4.70 -6.08
C VAL A 296 4.27 4.80 -6.15
N SER A 297 4.90 3.82 -6.79
CA SER A 297 6.35 3.85 -7.00
C SER A 297 6.79 5.13 -7.71
N PRO A 298 7.87 5.79 -7.24
CA PRO A 298 8.43 6.96 -7.90
C PRO A 298 9.04 6.67 -9.27
N ASP A 299 9.38 5.41 -9.56
CA ASP A 299 9.98 4.97 -10.83
C ASP A 299 8.93 4.59 -11.90
N TYR A 300 7.68 4.97 -11.70
CA TYR A 300 6.61 4.77 -12.68
C TYR A 300 6.97 5.42 -14.03
N PRO A 301 6.81 4.70 -15.17
CA PRO A 301 6.10 3.44 -15.34
C PRO A 301 7.04 2.21 -15.34
N ALA A 302 8.35 2.41 -15.15
CA ALA A 302 9.30 1.30 -15.13
C ALA A 302 9.01 0.35 -13.96
N ASP A 303 8.57 0.90 -12.84
CA ASP A 303 7.95 0.17 -11.75
C ASP A 303 6.53 0.72 -11.50
N ALA A 304 5.51 -0.04 -11.86
CA ALA A 304 4.11 0.30 -11.62
C ALA A 304 3.57 -0.21 -10.26
N SER A 305 4.45 -0.45 -9.29
CA SER A 305 4.05 -0.95 -7.98
C SER A 305 3.27 0.07 -7.15
N LEU A 306 2.32 -0.44 -6.36
CA LEU A 306 1.58 0.31 -5.35
C LEU A 306 1.97 -0.15 -3.95
N TYR A 307 1.87 0.77 -2.99
CA TYR A 307 2.19 0.53 -1.59
C TYR A 307 1.05 0.99 -0.70
N ALA A 308 0.69 0.17 0.28
CA ALA A 308 -0.36 0.48 1.24
C ALA A 308 0.11 0.20 2.66
N ILE A 309 -0.28 1.05 3.60
CA ILE A 309 -0.20 0.77 5.03
C ILE A 309 -1.59 0.42 5.51
N GLU A 310 -1.75 -0.83 5.89
CA GLU A 310 -3.04 -1.41 6.27
C GLU A 310 -2.97 -1.99 7.69
N ARG A 311 -4.08 -1.91 8.42
CA ARG A 311 -4.29 -2.66 9.66
C ARG A 311 -5.68 -3.24 9.70
N THR A 312 -5.74 -4.54 9.88
CA THR A 312 -6.97 -5.28 10.14
C THR A 312 -7.14 -5.50 11.62
N LEU A 313 -8.31 -5.17 12.18
CA LEU A 313 -8.61 -5.52 13.56
C LEU A 313 -8.99 -7.00 13.71
N VAL A 314 -8.01 -7.87 13.93
CA VAL A 314 -8.19 -9.19 14.53
C VAL A 314 -8.24 -9.03 16.07
N TYR A 315 -9.15 -9.70 16.78
CA TYR A 315 -9.44 -9.48 18.22
C TYR A 315 -8.26 -9.63 19.22
N THR A 316 -7.03 -9.92 18.76
CA THR A 316 -5.80 -9.90 19.57
C THR A 316 -4.60 -9.33 18.79
N GLY A 317 -3.95 -8.29 19.33
CA GLY A 317 -2.56 -7.93 18.96
C GLY A 317 -2.33 -7.35 17.55
N THR A 318 -3.21 -6.49 17.06
CA THR A 318 -3.18 -6.04 15.66
C THR A 318 -2.15 -4.97 15.38
N THR A 319 -1.23 -5.28 14.47
CA THR A 319 -0.15 -4.40 14.01
C THR A 319 -0.48 -3.80 12.64
N TRP A 320 0.10 -2.64 12.33
CA TRP A 320 0.14 -2.12 10.97
C TRP A 320 1.08 -2.95 10.12
N ALA A 321 0.79 -3.07 8.82
CA ALA A 321 1.66 -3.75 7.88
C ALA A 321 1.80 -2.95 6.58
N LEU A 322 3.00 -3.03 5.99
CA LEU A 322 3.25 -2.56 4.63
C LEU A 322 2.85 -3.68 3.66
N TYR A 323 2.02 -3.32 2.69
CA TYR A 323 1.68 -4.14 1.54
C TYR A 323 2.24 -3.52 0.28
N ARG A 324 2.60 -4.37 -0.68
CA ARG A 324 3.01 -3.99 -2.03
C ARG A 324 2.18 -4.76 -3.04
N ALA A 325 1.58 -4.08 -4.00
CA ALA A 325 1.04 -4.70 -5.21
C ALA A 325 2.10 -4.52 -6.32
N PRO A 326 2.73 -5.60 -6.83
CA PRO A 326 3.73 -5.48 -7.89
C PRO A 326 3.16 -4.91 -9.19
N ALA A 327 4.03 -4.34 -10.02
CA ALA A 327 3.67 -3.76 -11.32
C ALA A 327 2.75 -4.68 -12.15
N GLY A 328 1.61 -4.13 -12.59
CA GLY A 328 0.64 -4.83 -13.43
C GLY A 328 -0.18 -5.92 -12.73
N GLN A 329 -0.11 -6.01 -11.40
CA GLN A 329 -0.90 -6.93 -10.59
C GLN A 329 -1.83 -6.14 -9.66
N ASP A 330 -3.08 -6.59 -9.53
CA ASP A 330 -4.07 -6.04 -8.59
C ASP A 330 -4.08 -6.83 -7.27
N THR A 331 -3.01 -7.59 -7.02
CA THR A 331 -2.86 -8.47 -5.86
C THR A 331 -1.79 -7.93 -4.91
N TRP A 332 -2.18 -7.70 -3.67
CA TRP A 332 -1.34 -7.13 -2.63
C TRP A 332 -0.62 -8.21 -1.82
N ILE A 333 0.68 -7.99 -1.61
CA ILE A 333 1.57 -8.89 -0.90
C ILE A 333 2.06 -8.18 0.36
N LYS A 334 1.85 -8.81 1.53
CA LYS A 334 2.36 -8.31 2.81
C LYS A 334 3.88 -8.37 2.80
N GLN A 335 4.52 -7.21 2.96
CA GLN A 335 5.98 -7.09 3.01
C GLN A 335 6.52 -7.22 4.43
N GLY A 336 5.73 -6.81 5.43
CA GLY A 336 6.09 -6.97 6.84
C GLY A 336 5.37 -5.98 7.73
N THR A 337 5.65 -6.05 9.03
CA THR A 337 5.05 -5.16 10.03
C THR A 337 5.60 -3.75 9.93
N ALA A 338 4.74 -2.76 10.07
CA ALA A 338 5.06 -1.36 10.26
C ALA A 338 5.09 -1.02 11.77
N PRO A 339 5.67 0.13 12.16
CA PRO A 339 5.66 0.62 13.53
C PRO A 339 4.27 0.58 14.17
N ASP A 340 4.21 0.16 15.44
CA ASP A 340 2.96 0.05 16.20
C ASP A 340 2.46 1.42 16.69
N ALA A 341 2.11 2.28 15.73
CA ALA A 341 1.54 3.60 15.94
C ALA A 341 0.68 4.00 14.76
N THR A 342 -0.46 4.63 15.02
CA THR A 342 -1.42 5.04 13.98
C THR A 342 -0.75 5.91 12.90
N PRO A 343 -0.68 5.45 11.64
CA PRO A 343 -0.11 6.20 10.53
C PRO A 343 -1.00 7.37 10.12
N ASN A 344 -0.37 8.45 9.67
CA ASN A 344 -1.04 9.62 9.08
C ASN A 344 -0.90 9.66 7.55
N GLY A 345 -0.22 8.67 6.95
CA GLY A 345 0.00 8.55 5.51
C GLY A 345 1.19 7.64 5.22
N LEU A 346 1.57 7.54 3.95
CA LEU A 346 2.77 6.84 3.47
C LEU A 346 3.38 7.68 2.34
N LEU A 347 4.71 7.81 2.32
CA LEU A 347 5.43 8.39 1.19
C LEU A 347 6.48 7.39 0.68
N ALA A 348 6.39 7.01 -0.59
CA ALA A 348 7.47 6.38 -1.34
C ALA A 348 8.31 7.49 -2.00
N ALA A 349 9.47 7.78 -1.44
CA ALA A 349 10.35 8.86 -1.90
C ALA A 349 11.30 8.38 -3.01
N ALA A 350 11.78 7.14 -2.90
CA ALA A 350 12.52 6.39 -3.91
C ALA A 350 12.01 4.92 -3.93
N PRO A 351 12.41 4.07 -4.88
CA PRO A 351 11.96 2.67 -4.94
C PRO A 351 12.20 1.87 -3.67
N ASP A 352 13.26 2.22 -2.94
CA ASP A 352 13.71 1.56 -1.72
C ASP A 352 13.51 2.43 -0.47
N LEU A 353 13.12 3.70 -0.61
CA LEU A 353 13.05 4.67 0.48
C LEU A 353 11.62 5.09 0.78
N PHE A 354 11.15 4.72 1.97
CA PHE A 354 9.79 4.99 2.44
C PHE A 354 9.81 5.80 3.73
N PHE A 355 8.81 6.67 3.87
CA PHE A 355 8.56 7.41 5.10
C PHE A 355 7.14 7.19 5.60
N LEU A 356 7.03 6.95 6.90
CA LEU A 356 5.79 6.69 7.60
C LEU A 356 5.61 7.72 8.74
N PRO A 357 4.88 8.82 8.50
CA PRO A 357 4.46 9.70 9.59
C PRO A 357 3.40 8.99 10.44
N THR A 358 3.55 8.99 11.75
CA THR A 358 2.59 8.40 12.71
C THR A 358 2.23 9.40 13.80
N GLN A 359 1.25 9.02 14.64
CA GLN A 359 0.92 9.74 15.87
C GLN A 359 2.00 9.66 16.97
N SER A 360 3.17 9.08 16.71
CA SER A 360 4.27 8.99 17.67
C SER A 360 5.65 9.31 17.10
N GLY A 361 5.74 9.62 15.81
CA GLY A 361 7.02 9.93 15.18
C GLY A 361 7.00 9.84 13.66
N LEU A 362 8.11 10.24 13.05
CA LEU A 362 8.42 9.95 11.66
C LEU A 362 9.35 8.74 11.61
N TRP A 363 8.98 7.75 10.82
CA TRP A 363 9.79 6.55 10.59
C TRP A 363 10.25 6.47 9.14
N ARG A 364 11.41 5.86 8.94
CA ARG A 364 12.01 5.60 7.63
C ARG A 364 12.23 4.11 7.45
N LEU A 365 11.98 3.61 6.25
CA LEU A 365 12.36 2.27 5.83
C LEU A 365 13.25 2.41 4.60
N ARG A 366 14.39 1.71 4.63
CA ARG A 366 15.17 1.39 3.44
C ARG A 366 15.07 -0.10 3.18
N SER A 367 14.41 -0.49 2.09
CA SER A 367 14.27 -1.90 1.72
C SER A 367 14.47 -2.10 0.23
N HIS A 368 15.41 -2.98 -0.11
CA HIS A 368 15.52 -3.58 -1.44
C HIS A 368 15.00 -5.02 -1.47
N GLY A 369 14.64 -5.57 -0.30
CA GLY A 369 14.14 -6.92 -0.15
C GLY A 369 12.62 -6.94 -0.23
N TRP A 370 12.08 -7.74 -1.15
CA TRP A 370 10.64 -7.88 -1.35
C TRP A 370 10.19 -9.34 -1.27
N GLU A 371 9.02 -9.54 -0.68
CA GLU A 371 8.24 -10.77 -0.71
C GLU A 371 7.41 -10.83 -2.00
N TRP A 372 7.38 -12.01 -2.62
CA TRP A 372 6.62 -12.26 -3.85
C TRP A 372 5.52 -13.31 -3.72
N LEU A 373 5.38 -13.98 -2.57
CA LEU A 373 4.27 -14.89 -2.31
C LEU A 373 3.10 -14.18 -1.64
N VAL A 374 1.94 -14.31 -2.28
CA VAL A 374 0.64 -14.00 -1.71
C VAL A 374 0.28 -15.08 -0.71
N ASN A 375 -0.17 -14.68 0.48
CA ASN A 375 -0.73 -15.57 1.50
C ASN A 375 0.20 -16.75 1.87
N GLY A 376 1.51 -16.48 1.96
CA GLY A 376 2.51 -17.47 2.36
C GLY A 376 2.31 -18.01 3.77
N ASP A 377 1.69 -17.21 4.65
CA ASP A 377 1.27 -17.56 6.01
C ASP A 377 -0.03 -18.38 6.07
N ALA A 378 -0.68 -18.66 4.93
CA ALA A 378 -1.93 -19.43 4.83
C ALA A 378 -3.13 -18.87 5.64
N GLU A 379 -3.08 -17.61 6.08
CA GLU A 379 -4.11 -17.01 6.94
C GLU A 379 -5.27 -16.36 6.17
N ARG A 380 -5.20 -16.33 4.84
CA ARG A 380 -6.27 -15.88 3.94
C ARG A 380 -6.74 -16.99 3.00
N ASN A 381 -7.82 -16.75 2.25
CA ASN A 381 -8.40 -17.73 1.33
C ASN A 381 -7.98 -17.49 -0.15
N VAL A 382 -6.91 -16.72 -0.38
CA VAL A 382 -6.46 -16.28 -1.71
C VAL A 382 -4.99 -16.66 -1.96
N GLY A 383 -4.48 -16.46 -3.17
CA GLY A 383 -3.06 -16.62 -3.52
C GLY A 383 -2.61 -18.02 -3.92
N TRP A 384 -3.24 -19.09 -3.43
CA TRP A 384 -2.86 -20.47 -3.76
C TRP A 384 -3.87 -21.16 -4.69
N GLU A 385 -3.39 -21.71 -5.80
CA GLU A 385 -4.18 -22.61 -6.65
C GLU A 385 -4.12 -24.03 -6.09
N MET A 386 -5.30 -24.61 -5.86
CA MET A 386 -5.46 -25.97 -5.34
C MET A 386 -6.28 -26.80 -6.33
N PRO A 387 -5.63 -27.57 -7.25
CA PRO A 387 -6.34 -28.38 -8.23
C PRO A 387 -7.31 -29.38 -7.61
N ILE A 388 -8.48 -29.54 -8.23
CA ILE A 388 -9.50 -30.49 -7.76
C ILE A 388 -9.04 -31.91 -8.08
N THR A 389 -8.84 -32.71 -7.04
CA THR A 389 -8.45 -34.12 -7.10
C THR A 389 -9.20 -34.94 -6.06
N PRO A 390 -9.11 -36.29 -6.07
CA PRO A 390 -9.72 -37.13 -5.03
C PRO A 390 -9.28 -36.79 -3.60
N ALA A 391 -8.14 -36.09 -3.43
CA ALA A 391 -7.63 -35.59 -2.16
C ALA A 391 -7.23 -34.10 -2.28
N THR A 392 -8.15 -33.24 -2.72
CA THR A 392 -7.89 -31.81 -2.96
C THR A 392 -7.25 -31.13 -1.73
N ALA A 393 -6.24 -30.30 -1.99
CA ALA A 393 -5.59 -29.50 -0.95
C ALA A 393 -6.57 -28.47 -0.37
N ALA A 394 -6.38 -28.08 0.90
CA ALA A 394 -7.25 -27.11 1.55
C ALA A 394 -6.54 -26.40 2.70
N TYR A 395 -6.94 -25.16 3.00
CA TYR A 395 -6.62 -24.51 4.27
C TYR A 395 -7.25 -25.27 5.44
N THR A 396 -6.55 -25.35 6.56
CA THR A 396 -7.00 -26.09 7.74
C THR A 396 -6.48 -25.48 9.03
N THR A 397 -7.20 -25.69 10.13
CA THR A 397 -6.79 -25.34 11.50
C THR A 397 -6.30 -26.56 12.29
N GLU A 398 -6.25 -27.75 11.68
CA GLU A 398 -5.78 -28.99 12.34
C GLU A 398 -4.30 -28.89 12.73
N GLN A 399 -3.53 -28.18 11.91
CA GLN A 399 -2.11 -27.88 12.07
C GLN A 399 -1.92 -26.41 11.64
N ALA A 400 -1.18 -25.63 12.42
CA ALA A 400 -0.50 -24.41 12.01
C ALA A 400 0.89 -24.32 12.67
N HIS A 401 1.90 -23.84 11.94
CA HIS A 401 3.22 -23.47 12.45
C HIS A 401 3.18 -22.03 12.99
N GLY A 402 2.83 -21.09 12.11
CA GLY A 402 2.51 -19.71 12.41
C GLY A 402 0.99 -19.54 12.53
N GLY A 403 0.53 -18.42 13.10
CA GLY A 403 -0.89 -18.05 13.08
C GLY A 403 -1.87 -19.13 13.59
N VAL A 404 -2.94 -19.36 12.83
CA VAL A 404 -4.05 -20.29 13.15
C VAL A 404 -4.37 -21.29 12.04
N ARG A 405 -3.80 -21.17 10.83
CA ARG A 405 -4.04 -22.08 9.71
C ARG A 405 -2.77 -22.49 8.98
N ALA A 406 -2.84 -23.61 8.28
CA ALA A 406 -1.86 -24.05 7.29
C ALA A 406 -2.57 -24.62 6.05
N ILE A 407 -1.81 -24.95 5.00
CA ILE A 407 -2.31 -25.66 3.81
C ILE A 407 -2.06 -27.16 3.97
N ARG A 408 -3.11 -27.97 3.98
CA ARG A 408 -3.04 -29.44 3.97
C ARG A 408 -3.10 -29.97 2.55
N MET A 409 -2.18 -30.87 2.22
CA MET A 409 -2.15 -31.68 1.00
C MET A 409 -2.12 -33.18 1.35
N GLY A 410 -2.60 -34.00 0.43
CA GLY A 410 -2.63 -35.46 0.56
C GLY A 410 -3.75 -35.97 1.48
N ILE A 411 -3.56 -37.17 2.01
CA ILE A 411 -4.54 -37.91 2.80
C ILE A 411 -4.01 -38.05 4.23
N VAL A 412 -4.70 -37.43 5.20
CA VAL A 412 -4.35 -37.52 6.63
C VAL A 412 -5.41 -38.30 7.42
N ASN A 413 -6.69 -38.00 7.21
CA ASN A 413 -7.82 -38.56 7.96
C ASN A 413 -8.92 -39.10 7.03
N ALA A 414 -8.54 -39.76 5.94
CA ALA A 414 -9.47 -40.35 4.98
C ALA A 414 -8.96 -41.70 4.45
N PRO A 415 -9.84 -42.54 3.85
CA PRO A 415 -9.44 -43.81 3.27
C PRO A 415 -8.32 -43.67 2.23
N ASN A 416 -7.44 -44.66 2.17
CA ASN A 416 -6.38 -44.72 1.17
C ASN A 416 -6.98 -44.80 -0.25
N GLN A 417 -6.47 -43.96 -1.16
CA GLN A 417 -6.89 -43.91 -2.55
C GLN A 417 -5.81 -43.27 -3.42
N TYR A 418 -5.79 -43.62 -4.71
CA TYR A 418 -4.90 -42.98 -5.67
C TYR A 418 -5.22 -41.49 -5.80
N ALA A 419 -4.25 -40.62 -5.53
CA ALA A 419 -4.43 -39.19 -5.63
C ALA A 419 -3.10 -38.43 -5.83
N TYR A 420 -3.19 -37.33 -6.59
CA TYR A 420 -2.27 -36.21 -6.44
C TYR A 420 -2.97 -35.13 -5.64
N SER A 421 -2.24 -34.43 -4.78
CA SER A 421 -2.77 -33.29 -4.03
C SER A 421 -1.70 -32.22 -4.00
N SER A 422 -2.03 -30.99 -4.40
CA SER A 422 -1.04 -29.93 -4.49
C SER A 422 -1.64 -28.57 -4.19
N ALA A 423 -0.79 -27.69 -3.68
CA ALA A 423 -1.00 -26.26 -3.66
C ALA A 423 0.15 -25.61 -4.44
N ARG A 424 -0.18 -24.67 -5.33
CA ARG A 424 0.79 -24.03 -6.18
C ARG A 424 0.54 -22.54 -6.34
N GLN A 425 1.60 -21.78 -6.55
CA GLN A 425 1.54 -20.35 -6.79
C GLN A 425 2.47 -19.97 -7.95
N ARG A 426 1.95 -19.18 -8.89
CA ARG A 426 2.72 -18.64 -10.02
C ARG A 426 3.39 -17.35 -9.58
N VAL A 427 4.68 -17.22 -9.84
CA VAL A 427 5.46 -16.03 -9.48
C VAL A 427 6.31 -15.59 -10.66
N THR A 428 6.26 -14.29 -10.97
CA THR A 428 7.17 -13.65 -11.92
C THR A 428 8.28 -12.97 -11.13
N VAL A 429 9.48 -13.53 -11.19
CA VAL A 429 10.63 -12.99 -10.48
C VAL A 429 11.29 -11.91 -11.33
N PRO A 430 11.50 -10.68 -10.82
CA PRO A 430 12.13 -9.62 -11.61
C PRO A 430 13.55 -9.99 -12.05
N ALA A 431 13.97 -9.46 -13.21
CA ALA A 431 15.33 -9.64 -13.69
C ALA A 431 16.32 -8.86 -12.82
N GLY A 432 17.55 -9.36 -12.68
CA GLY A 432 18.62 -8.68 -11.93
C GLY A 432 18.53 -8.82 -10.41
N VAL A 433 17.50 -9.47 -9.88
CA VAL A 433 17.34 -9.79 -8.45
C VAL A 433 18.29 -10.93 -8.05
N SER A 434 19.05 -10.74 -6.98
CA SER A 434 19.82 -11.80 -6.32
C SER A 434 20.32 -11.35 -4.93
N PRO A 435 20.32 -12.21 -3.90
CA PRO A 435 19.82 -13.59 -3.91
C PRO A 435 18.28 -13.65 -3.96
N ILE A 436 17.75 -14.80 -4.39
CA ILE A 436 16.33 -15.14 -4.29
C ILE A 436 16.23 -16.40 -3.43
N THR A 437 15.57 -16.32 -2.29
CA THR A 437 15.48 -17.42 -1.33
C THR A 437 14.03 -17.82 -1.13
N LEU A 438 13.72 -19.08 -1.43
CA LEU A 438 12.46 -19.72 -1.05
C LEU A 438 12.62 -20.33 0.35
N ASN A 439 11.80 -19.91 1.31
CA ASN A 439 11.71 -20.49 2.65
C ASN A 439 10.30 -21.02 2.88
N PHE A 440 10.16 -22.10 3.64
CA PHE A 440 8.87 -22.62 4.07
C PHE A 440 9.02 -23.66 5.19
N TRP A 441 7.92 -23.96 5.86
CA TRP A 441 7.83 -25.05 6.84
C TRP A 441 6.93 -26.17 6.33
N LEU A 442 7.38 -27.42 6.53
CA LEU A 442 6.58 -28.61 6.22
C LEU A 442 6.36 -29.47 7.46
N TYR A 443 5.14 -30.00 7.60
CA TYR A 443 4.79 -31.04 8.58
C TYR A 443 4.41 -32.32 7.82
N PRO A 444 5.34 -33.27 7.65
CA PRO A 444 5.09 -34.49 6.90
C PRO A 444 4.43 -35.57 7.78
N VAL A 445 3.40 -36.23 7.24
CA VAL A 445 2.73 -37.38 7.86
C VAL A 445 2.60 -38.52 6.85
N SER A 446 2.91 -39.74 7.26
CA SER A 446 2.73 -40.90 6.39
C SER A 446 2.62 -42.21 7.18
N THR A 447 1.86 -43.14 6.63
CA THR A 447 1.82 -44.55 7.05
C THR A 447 2.32 -45.49 5.95
N ALA A 448 2.70 -44.96 4.79
CA ALA A 448 3.22 -45.74 3.69
C ALA A 448 4.64 -46.22 3.99
N GLY A 449 4.95 -47.45 3.57
CA GLY A 449 6.24 -48.09 3.79
C GLY A 449 7.21 -47.96 2.61
N GLN A 450 6.77 -47.43 1.47
CA GLN A 450 7.55 -47.36 0.24
C GLN A 450 7.43 -45.97 -0.37
N MET A 451 8.58 -45.35 -0.64
CA MET A 451 8.64 -44.09 -1.36
C MET A 451 8.52 -44.34 -2.87
N ALA A 452 7.68 -43.57 -3.55
CA ALA A 452 7.61 -43.54 -5.01
C ALA A 452 8.92 -43.04 -5.61
N SER A 453 9.30 -43.57 -6.77
CA SER A 453 10.34 -42.93 -7.60
C SER A 453 9.79 -41.62 -8.19
N PRO A 454 10.62 -40.57 -8.36
CA PRO A 454 10.25 -39.37 -9.10
C PRO A 454 9.65 -39.74 -10.46
N ALA A 455 8.44 -39.24 -10.75
CA ALA A 455 7.74 -39.61 -11.96
C ALA A 455 8.50 -39.12 -13.20
N GLN A 456 8.97 -40.05 -14.04
CA GLN A 456 9.30 -39.76 -15.43
C GLN A 456 8.08 -40.13 -16.29
N ALA A 457 7.49 -39.14 -16.96
CA ALA A 457 6.53 -39.34 -18.04
C ALA A 457 5.27 -40.20 -17.72
N GLY A 458 4.54 -39.85 -16.66
CA GLY A 458 3.11 -40.25 -16.53
C GLY A 458 2.83 -41.71 -16.15
N VAL A 459 3.82 -42.48 -15.70
CA VAL A 459 3.61 -43.82 -15.13
C VAL A 459 3.36 -43.69 -13.62
N PRO A 460 2.27 -44.25 -13.06
CA PRO A 460 2.10 -44.34 -11.61
C PRO A 460 3.28 -45.10 -11.01
N ALA A 461 4.08 -44.40 -10.20
CA ALA A 461 5.15 -45.03 -9.44
C ALA A 461 4.53 -45.75 -8.24
N ALA A 462 5.06 -46.93 -7.88
CA ALA A 462 4.64 -47.63 -6.67
C ALA A 462 5.25 -46.95 -5.43
N GLY A 463 4.45 -46.77 -4.39
CA GLY A 463 4.77 -46.02 -3.18
C GLY A 463 4.19 -44.60 -3.19
N ASP A 464 4.38 -43.90 -2.08
CA ASP A 464 3.91 -42.52 -1.90
C ASP A 464 5.07 -41.53 -1.94
N ALA A 465 4.80 -40.25 -2.16
CA ALA A 465 5.81 -39.21 -2.05
C ALA A 465 5.23 -37.86 -1.60
N GLN A 466 6.02 -37.12 -0.85
CA GLN A 466 5.90 -35.69 -0.60
C GLN A 466 6.97 -34.99 -1.43
N TYR A 467 6.61 -33.89 -2.09
CA TYR A 467 7.54 -33.23 -3.00
C TYR A 467 7.35 -31.71 -3.07
N VAL A 468 8.41 -31.04 -3.50
CA VAL A 468 8.43 -29.61 -3.85
C VAL A 468 9.14 -29.48 -5.19
N LEU A 469 8.47 -28.86 -6.15
CA LEU A 469 8.92 -28.72 -7.53
C LEU A 469 8.93 -27.25 -7.94
N ILE A 470 9.87 -26.90 -8.81
CA ILE A 470 9.82 -25.68 -9.62
C ILE A 470 9.36 -26.08 -11.01
N LEU A 471 8.29 -25.45 -11.50
CA LEU A 471 7.75 -25.70 -12.84
C LEU A 471 7.87 -24.46 -13.73
N ASP A 472 7.94 -24.68 -15.04
CA ASP A 472 7.79 -23.62 -16.03
C ASP A 472 6.33 -23.19 -16.19
N GLU A 473 6.07 -22.18 -17.03
CA GLU A 473 4.72 -21.67 -17.29
C GLU A 473 3.74 -22.72 -17.86
N HIS A 474 4.27 -23.79 -18.46
CA HIS A 474 3.50 -24.89 -19.04
C HIS A 474 3.41 -26.10 -18.09
N LEU A 475 3.79 -25.92 -16.82
CA LEU A 475 3.79 -26.94 -15.77
C LEU A 475 4.78 -28.10 -16.01
N ASN A 476 5.80 -27.90 -16.85
CA ASN A 476 6.90 -28.85 -16.96
C ASN A 476 7.84 -28.68 -15.77
N ILE A 477 8.35 -29.80 -15.24
CA ILE A 477 9.30 -29.77 -14.12
C ILE A 477 10.63 -29.19 -14.60
N LEU A 478 11.02 -28.06 -14.01
CA LEU A 478 12.36 -27.47 -14.16
C LEU A 478 13.32 -28.06 -13.14
N GLU A 479 12.87 -28.21 -11.90
CA GLU A 479 13.68 -28.70 -10.80
C GLU A 479 12.84 -29.41 -9.74
N THR A 480 13.43 -30.42 -9.11
CA THR A 480 12.87 -31.10 -7.93
C THR A 480 13.68 -30.71 -6.71
N LEU A 481 13.14 -29.81 -5.89
CA LEU A 481 13.80 -29.33 -4.67
C LEU A 481 13.71 -30.36 -3.55
N LEU A 482 12.58 -31.05 -3.47
CA LEU A 482 12.33 -32.10 -2.49
C LEU A 482 11.57 -33.26 -3.12
N TRP A 483 11.99 -34.48 -2.78
CA TRP A 483 11.24 -35.71 -3.05
C TRP A 483 11.52 -36.69 -1.91
N THR A 484 10.51 -36.97 -1.09
CA THR A 484 10.70 -37.72 0.16
C THR A 484 9.45 -38.52 0.54
N LEU A 485 9.60 -39.41 1.52
CA LEU A 485 8.49 -40.01 2.25
C LEU A 485 8.82 -39.97 3.73
N SER A 486 8.18 -39.08 4.47
CA SER A 486 8.46 -38.85 5.88
C SER A 486 7.19 -38.93 6.73
N ASN A 487 7.35 -39.50 7.91
CA ASN A 487 6.37 -39.46 9.00
C ASN A 487 6.99 -38.80 10.24
N ALA A 488 7.81 -37.78 10.04
CA ALA A 488 8.44 -37.07 11.16
C ALA A 488 7.40 -36.48 12.11
N ALA A 489 6.22 -36.08 11.60
CA ALA A 489 5.14 -35.51 12.38
C ALA A 489 5.60 -34.34 13.28
N THR A 490 6.52 -33.53 12.74
CA THR A 490 7.03 -32.29 13.33
C THR A 490 7.28 -31.28 12.23
N TRP A 491 7.17 -29.99 12.55
CA TRP A 491 7.48 -28.91 11.61
C TRP A 491 8.97 -28.88 11.31
N GLN A 492 9.31 -28.83 10.02
CA GLN A 492 10.68 -28.80 9.52
C GLN A 492 10.88 -27.60 8.60
N PRO A 493 11.92 -26.78 8.81
CA PRO A 493 12.22 -25.64 7.96
C PRO A 493 12.98 -26.10 6.72
N TYR A 494 12.69 -25.45 5.60
CA TYR A 494 13.40 -25.62 4.33
C TYR A 494 13.78 -24.26 3.74
N SER A 495 14.92 -24.20 3.07
CA SER A 495 15.43 -23.00 2.41
C SER A 495 16.18 -23.38 1.14
N PHE A 496 15.84 -22.74 0.02
CA PHE A 496 16.41 -23.00 -1.30
C PHE A 496 16.77 -21.69 -2.00
N ASP A 497 17.94 -21.66 -2.66
CA ASP A 497 18.34 -20.56 -3.53
C ASP A 497 17.72 -20.75 -4.91
N LEU A 498 16.86 -19.81 -5.29
CA LEU A 498 16.18 -19.77 -6.58
C LEU A 498 16.70 -18.65 -7.49
N SER A 499 17.90 -18.11 -7.22
CA SER A 499 18.50 -17.04 -8.05
C SER A 499 18.64 -17.40 -9.53
N ALA A 500 18.74 -18.68 -9.87
CA ALA A 500 18.79 -19.16 -11.26
C ALA A 500 17.50 -18.84 -12.07
N TYR A 501 16.41 -18.48 -11.39
CA TYR A 501 15.11 -18.16 -11.98
C TYR A 501 14.82 -16.65 -12.06
N ALA A 502 15.79 -15.79 -11.70
CA ALA A 502 15.65 -14.34 -11.88
C ALA A 502 15.26 -13.98 -13.33
N GLY A 503 14.28 -13.10 -13.49
CA GLY A 503 13.72 -12.70 -14.79
C GLY A 503 12.82 -13.74 -15.46
N ARG A 504 12.39 -14.78 -14.74
CA ARG A 504 11.49 -15.82 -15.26
C ARG A 504 10.20 -15.86 -14.45
N THR A 505 9.15 -16.34 -15.10
CA THR A 505 7.92 -16.75 -14.44
C THR A 505 7.97 -18.25 -14.19
N ILE A 506 7.76 -18.64 -12.94
CA ILE A 506 7.82 -20.02 -12.46
C ILE A 506 6.57 -20.35 -11.64
N TRP A 507 6.31 -21.65 -11.47
CA TRP A 507 5.40 -22.14 -10.43
C TRP A 507 6.18 -22.74 -9.28
N LEU A 508 5.87 -22.31 -8.07
CA LEU A 508 6.19 -23.06 -6.85
C LEU A 508 5.09 -24.10 -6.64
N HIS A 509 5.45 -25.37 -6.63
CA HIS A 509 4.50 -26.47 -6.58
C HIS A 509 4.81 -27.44 -5.44
N PHE A 510 3.98 -27.41 -4.40
CA PHE A 510 4.05 -28.30 -3.26
C PHE A 510 3.03 -29.41 -3.45
N GLY A 511 3.38 -30.65 -3.12
CA GLY A 511 2.39 -31.70 -3.25
C GLY A 511 2.72 -33.03 -2.62
N VAL A 512 1.70 -33.88 -2.70
CA VAL A 512 1.70 -35.26 -2.26
C VAL A 512 1.19 -36.13 -3.40
N TYR A 513 1.89 -37.23 -3.64
CA TYR A 513 1.45 -38.33 -4.46
C TYR A 513 1.15 -39.53 -3.56
N ASN A 514 -0.03 -40.10 -3.75
CA ASN A 514 -0.50 -41.27 -3.03
C ASN A 514 -0.90 -42.33 -4.06
N ASP A 515 -0.29 -43.51 -4.03
CA ASP A 515 -0.54 -44.54 -5.05
C ASP A 515 -1.84 -45.31 -4.84
N GLY A 516 -2.46 -45.16 -3.67
CA GLY A 516 -3.70 -45.84 -3.28
C GLY A 516 -3.50 -47.25 -2.71
N ALA A 517 -2.26 -47.65 -2.45
CA ALA A 517 -1.88 -48.94 -1.89
C ALA A 517 -1.08 -48.78 -0.59
N GLY A 518 -1.13 -49.79 0.29
CA GLY A 518 -0.40 -49.74 1.56
C GLY A 518 -0.96 -48.70 2.52
N GLY A 519 -0.29 -47.55 2.64
CA GLY A 519 -0.60 -46.50 3.59
C GLY A 519 -1.10 -45.20 2.95
N VAL A 520 -1.41 -44.22 3.78
CA VAL A 520 -1.73 -42.86 3.35
C VAL A 520 -0.57 -41.91 3.64
N THR A 521 -0.41 -40.91 2.79
CA THR A 521 0.57 -39.83 2.96
C THR A 521 -0.09 -38.46 2.87
N GLY A 522 0.34 -37.54 3.73
CA GLY A 522 -0.10 -36.15 3.77
C GLY A 522 1.03 -35.18 4.12
N LEU A 523 0.76 -33.90 3.96
CA LEU A 523 1.72 -32.83 4.15
C LEU A 523 0.98 -31.56 4.55
N TYR A 524 1.49 -30.83 5.55
CA TYR A 524 1.06 -29.46 5.81
C TYR A 524 2.18 -28.50 5.42
N LEU A 525 1.82 -27.40 4.75
CA LEU A 525 2.69 -26.29 4.36
C LEU A 525 2.26 -25.03 5.11
N ASP A 526 3.23 -24.32 5.66
CA ASP A 526 3.01 -23.05 6.34
C ASP A 526 4.25 -22.14 6.26
N ASP A 527 4.07 -20.85 6.55
CA ASP A 527 5.11 -19.83 6.62
C ASP A 527 6.02 -19.84 5.37
N ALA A 528 5.41 -19.96 4.19
CA ALA A 528 6.09 -19.93 2.91
C ALA A 528 6.44 -18.50 2.49
N SER A 529 7.62 -18.30 1.94
CA SER A 529 8.15 -16.99 1.60
C SER A 529 9.11 -17.10 0.42
N LEU A 530 9.01 -16.19 -0.56
CA LEU A 530 9.96 -16.05 -1.65
C LEU A 530 10.51 -14.62 -1.60
N LEU A 531 11.65 -14.47 -0.94
CA LEU A 531 12.31 -13.19 -0.76
C LEU A 531 13.40 -13.00 -1.79
N GLY A 532 13.58 -11.78 -2.26
CA GLY A 532 14.81 -11.43 -2.93
C GLY A 532 15.10 -9.95 -2.90
N SER A 533 16.36 -9.65 -3.17
CA SER A 533 16.86 -8.28 -3.14
C SER A 533 17.03 -7.75 -4.55
N GLU A 534 16.29 -6.69 -4.86
CA GLU A 534 16.53 -5.92 -6.07
C GLU A 534 17.87 -5.16 -5.92
N PRO A 535 18.69 -5.10 -6.98
CA PRO A 535 19.90 -4.29 -6.92
C PRO A 535 19.50 -2.83 -6.71
N PRO A 536 20.33 -2.02 -6.00
CA PRO A 536 20.10 -0.59 -5.94
C PRO A 536 19.96 -0.04 -7.37
N PRO A 537 19.03 0.88 -7.64
CA PRO A 537 18.90 1.45 -8.97
C PRO A 537 20.26 1.99 -9.43
N THR A 538 20.65 1.63 -10.65
CA THR A 538 21.84 2.24 -11.25
C THR A 538 21.51 3.73 -11.39
N PRO A 539 22.37 4.67 -10.95
CA PRO A 539 22.08 6.10 -11.09
C PRO A 539 21.91 6.42 -12.58
N THR A 540 20.67 6.46 -13.03
CA THR A 540 20.34 6.93 -14.37
C THR A 540 20.65 8.40 -14.36
N THR A 541 21.67 8.79 -15.13
CA THR A 541 21.77 10.17 -15.60
C THR A 541 20.52 10.37 -16.45
N ALA A 542 19.45 10.89 -15.84
CA ALA A 542 18.29 11.32 -16.59
C ALA A 542 18.80 12.41 -17.53
N LEU A 543 18.99 12.07 -18.80
CA LEU A 543 18.97 13.03 -19.87
C LEU A 543 17.54 13.58 -19.86
N TYR A 544 17.32 14.60 -19.03
CA TYR A 544 16.24 15.54 -19.28
C TYR A 544 16.50 16.05 -20.69
N LEU A 545 15.71 15.58 -21.65
CA LEU A 545 15.51 16.33 -22.86
C LEU A 545 15.04 17.71 -22.38
N PRO A 546 15.79 18.79 -22.64
CA PRO A 546 15.28 20.10 -22.31
C PRO A 546 13.91 20.20 -22.96
N ILE A 547 12.90 20.59 -22.17
CA ILE A 547 11.65 21.10 -22.73
C ILE A 547 12.10 22.12 -23.76
N ILE A 548 11.84 21.83 -25.03
CA ILE A 548 12.08 22.79 -26.10
C ILE A 548 11.17 23.95 -25.75
N GLN A 549 11.73 24.98 -25.11
CA GLN A 549 11.12 26.29 -25.12
C GLN A 549 10.85 26.58 -26.59
N ALA A 550 9.58 26.73 -26.96
CA ALA A 550 9.23 27.41 -28.19
C ALA A 550 9.82 28.82 -28.04
N GLY A 551 11.05 28.98 -28.51
CA GLY A 551 11.72 30.26 -28.60
C GLY A 551 10.85 31.13 -29.49
N THR A 552 10.42 32.27 -28.94
CA THR A 552 9.94 33.36 -29.77
C THR A 552 11.11 33.79 -30.64
N ASP A 553 10.99 33.58 -31.95
CA ASP A 553 11.89 34.20 -32.91
C ASP A 553 11.53 35.70 -32.99
N PRO A 554 12.44 36.63 -32.62
CA PRO A 554 12.25 38.05 -32.84
C PRO A 554 12.70 38.45 -34.25
N ALA A 555 12.33 37.70 -35.29
CA ALA A 555 12.40 38.16 -36.68
C ALA A 555 11.48 37.31 -37.57
N GLY A 556 10.48 37.94 -38.19
CA GLY A 556 9.62 37.27 -39.16
C GLY A 556 10.38 36.72 -40.36
N GLY A 557 10.16 35.45 -40.68
CA GLY A 557 10.66 34.81 -41.89
C GLY A 557 10.05 33.43 -42.12
N LEU A 558 9.07 33.35 -43.02
CA LEU A 558 8.59 32.10 -43.63
C LEU A 558 9.74 31.38 -44.36
N LEU A 559 9.95 30.08 -44.11
CA LEU A 559 10.50 29.16 -45.11
C LEU A 559 9.89 27.75 -44.96
N LEU A 560 9.20 27.34 -46.03
CA LEU A 560 9.02 25.93 -46.43
C LEU A 560 10.40 25.34 -46.79
N ASP A 561 10.68 24.09 -46.42
CA ASP A 561 10.72 22.95 -47.36
C ASP A 561 11.33 21.67 -46.76
N SER A 562 10.87 20.57 -47.36
CA SER A 562 11.28 19.16 -47.36
C SER A 562 12.71 18.77 -46.93
N GLN A 563 12.81 17.66 -46.19
CA GLN A 563 13.32 16.34 -46.63
C GLN A 563 12.88 15.27 -45.64
#